data_AF-A0A536WW78-F1
#
_entry.id   AF-A0A536WW78-F1
#
_cell.length_a   1.000
_cell.length_b   1.000
_cell.length_c   1.000
_cell.angle_alpha   90.00
_cell.angle_beta   90.00
_cell.angle_gamma   90.00
#
_symmetry.space_group_name_H-M   'P 1'
#
loop_
_entity.id
_entity.type
_entity.pdbx_description
1 polymer ?
#
loop_
_entity_poly.entity_id
_entity_poly.type
_entity_poly.pdbx_seq_one_letter_code
_entity_poly.pdbx_strand_id
1 'polypeptide(L)'
;MTVVAMPLDKLDLWLQGRTGAAATNLAMLDGFVSAVVAGPVSMDPPEWICPLLGIEVDAFNHGGTPEFAAISAVAVRHNVIVET
;
A
#
# COMPACT_ATOMS: atom_id res chain seq x y z
N MET A 1 5.49 18.37 8.39
CA MET A 1 4.14 17.78 8.49
C MET A 1 4.31 16.31 8.81
N THR A 2 3.70 15.82 9.89
CA THR A 2 3.59 14.38 10.15
C THR A 2 2.68 13.78 9.09
N VAL A 3 3.22 12.84 8.32
CA VAL A 3 2.43 12.08 7.35
C VAL A 3 1.48 11.18 8.13
N VAL A 4 0.19 11.28 7.82
CA VAL A 4 -0.83 10.44 8.43
C VAL A 4 -1.15 9.32 7.45
N ALA A 5 -0.84 8.08 7.82
CA ALA A 5 -1.22 6.90 7.05
C ALA A 5 -2.75 6.88 6.88
N MET A 6 -3.20 6.51 5.69
CA MET A 6 -4.63 6.37 5.42
C MET A 6 -5.25 5.32 6.37
N PRO A 7 -6.37 5.64 7.06
CA PRO A 7 -7.11 4.66 7.85
C PRO A 7 -7.57 3.47 6.99
N LEU A 8 -7.65 2.26 7.57
CA LEU A 8 -7.93 1.02 6.82
C LEU A 8 -9.31 0.99 6.17
N ASP A 9 -10.33 1.54 6.84
CA ASP A 9 -11.69 1.69 6.30
C ASP A 9 -11.69 2.61 5.07
N LYS A 10 -10.90 3.70 5.12
CA LYS A 10 -10.72 4.59 3.98
C LYS A 10 -9.90 3.95 2.87
N LEU A 11 -8.87 3.17 3.22
CA LEU A 11 -8.05 2.46 2.25
C LEU A 11 -8.88 1.41 1.50
N ASP A 12 -9.73 0.66 2.20
CA ASP A 12 -10.61 -0.34 1.58
C ASP A 12 -11.57 0.31 0.57
N LEU A 13 -12.23 1.41 0.95
CA LEU A 13 -13.08 2.18 0.04
C LEU A 13 -12.29 2.78 -1.14
N TRP A 14 -11.06 3.22 -0.88
CA TRP A 14 -10.19 3.78 -1.91
C TRP A 14 -9.81 2.72 -2.95
N LEU A 15 -9.45 1.51 -2.52
CA LEU A 15 -9.11 0.39 -3.41
C LEU A 15 -10.30 -0.03 -4.28
N GLN A 16 -11.50 -0.06 -3.72
CA GLN A 16 -12.73 -0.40 -4.45
C GLN A 16 -13.03 0.58 -5.59
N GLY A 17 -12.63 1.85 -5.45
CA GLY A 17 -12.82 2.88 -6.46
C GLY A 17 -11.65 3.04 -7.43
N ARG A 18 -10.54 2.31 -7.23
CA ARG A 18 -9.29 2.55 -7.96
C ARG A 18 -9.19 1.68 -9.21
N THR A 19 -9.04 2.32 -10.36
CA THR A 19 -8.75 1.63 -11.62
C THR A 19 -7.27 1.27 -11.71
N GLY A 20 -6.96 0.04 -12.13
CA GLY A 20 -5.57 -0.41 -12.34
C GLY A 20 -4.85 -0.89 -11.08
N ALA A 21 -5.50 -0.87 -9.91
CA ALA A 21 -4.99 -1.46 -8.69
C ALA A 21 -5.09 -2.99 -8.74
N ALA A 22 -4.01 -3.70 -8.41
CA ALA A 22 -4.03 -5.15 -8.29
C ALA A 22 -4.81 -5.62 -7.05
N ALA A 23 -4.78 -4.84 -5.96
CA ALA A 23 -5.64 -5.07 -4.80
C ALA A 23 -6.94 -4.26 -4.96
N THR A 24 -8.09 -4.94 -4.93
CA THR A 24 -9.41 -4.29 -5.08
C THR A 24 -10.15 -4.10 -3.74
N ASN A 25 -9.58 -4.63 -2.66
CA ASN A 25 -10.06 -4.49 -1.29
C ASN A 25 -8.93 -4.80 -0.31
N LEU A 26 -9.16 -4.53 0.98
CA LEU A 26 -8.18 -4.70 2.04
C LEU A 26 -7.74 -6.17 2.23
N ALA A 27 -8.64 -7.13 2.07
CA ALA A 27 -8.29 -8.56 2.21
C ALA A 27 -7.33 -9.03 1.11
N MET A 28 -7.53 -8.58 -0.14
CA MET A 28 -6.58 -8.83 -1.23
C MET A 28 -5.25 -8.15 -0.97
N LEU A 29 -5.27 -6.89 -0.52
CA LEU A 29 -4.06 -6.17 -0.15
C LEU A 29 -3.25 -6.94 0.90
N ASP A 30 -3.89 -7.39 1.98
CA ASP A 30 -3.25 -8.17 3.04
C ASP A 30 -2.62 -9.46 2.50
N GLY A 31 -3.30 -10.15 1.57
CA GLY A 31 -2.77 -11.33 0.91
C GLY A 31 -1.50 -11.05 0.11
N PHE A 32 -1.49 -9.97 -0.69
CA PHE A 32 -0.30 -9.57 -1.44
C PHE A 32 0.84 -9.12 -0.54
N VAL A 33 0.56 -8.33 0.50
CA VAL A 33 1.57 -7.89 1.46
C VAL A 33 2.16 -9.10 2.19
N SER A 34 1.34 -10.07 2.58
CA SER A 34 1.83 -11.33 3.18
C SER A 34 2.74 -12.12 2.24
N ALA A 35 2.42 -12.16 0.94
CA ALA A 35 3.27 -12.80 -0.06
C ALA A 35 4.62 -12.07 -0.23
N VAL A 36 4.64 -10.74 -0.16
CA VAL A 36 5.89 -9.94 -0.16
C VAL A 36 6.74 -10.25 1.07
N VAL A 37 6.11 -10.32 2.25
CA VAL A 37 6.79 -10.68 3.51
C VAL A 37 7.38 -12.09 3.46
N ALA A 38 6.66 -13.05 2.87
CA ALA A 38 7.13 -14.44 2.74
C ALA A 38 8.15 -14.65 1.60
N GLY A 39 8.17 -13.74 0.62
CA GLY A 39 9.04 -13.78 -0.55
C GLY A 39 10.45 -13.23 -0.31
N PRO A 40 11.30 -13.16 -1.35
CA PRO A 40 12.65 -12.62 -1.20
C PRO A 40 12.62 -11.13 -0.80
N VAL A 41 13.34 -10.80 0.27
CA VAL A 41 13.38 -9.49 0.96
C VAL A 41 13.93 -8.34 0.10
N SER A 42 14.36 -8.59 -1.14
CA SER A 42 15.13 -7.65 -1.96
C SER A 42 14.33 -6.81 -2.96
N MET A 43 12.99 -6.84 -2.94
CA MET A 43 12.18 -6.01 -3.84
C MET A 43 12.07 -4.57 -3.34
N ASP A 44 12.27 -3.59 -4.23
CA ASP A 44 12.17 -2.17 -3.87
C ASP A 44 10.71 -1.81 -3.56
N PRO A 45 10.39 -1.10 -2.46
CA PRO A 45 9.01 -0.78 -2.08
C PRO A 45 8.12 -0.19 -3.18
N PRO A 46 8.58 0.75 -4.03
CA PRO A 46 7.75 1.25 -5.12
C PRO A 46 7.36 0.19 -6.14
N GLU A 47 8.22 -0.80 -6.41
CA GLU A 47 7.98 -1.85 -7.41
C GLU A 47 6.82 -2.77 -7.03
N TRP A 48 6.54 -2.95 -5.74
CA TRP A 48 5.42 -3.78 -5.29
C TRP A 48 4.27 -2.99 -4.68
N ILE A 49 4.50 -1.83 -4.04
CA ILE A 49 3.41 -1.02 -3.46
C ILE A 49 2.59 -0.33 -4.56
N CYS A 50 3.24 0.28 -5.55
CA CYS A 50 2.53 1.07 -6.55
C CYS A 50 1.55 0.25 -7.41
N PRO A 51 1.89 -0.95 -7.90
CA PRO A 51 0.94 -1.79 -8.62
C PRO A 51 -0.26 -2.25 -7.78
N LEU A 52 -0.05 -2.52 -6.48
CA LEU A 52 -1.15 -2.89 -5.57
C LEU A 52 -2.16 -1.77 -5.42
N LEU A 53 -1.67 -0.53 -5.45
CA LEU A 53 -2.45 0.68 -5.28
C LEU A 53 -2.92 1.30 -6.63
N GLY A 54 -2.45 0.84 -7.79
CA GLY A 54 -2.78 1.48 -9.07
C GLY A 54 -2.37 2.97 -9.09
N ILE A 55 -1.16 3.26 -8.63
CA ILE A 55 -0.55 4.59 -8.59
C ILE A 55 0.80 4.56 -9.31
N GLU A 56 1.27 5.74 -9.72
CA GLU A 56 2.60 5.89 -10.29
C GLU A 56 3.69 5.86 -9.20
N VAL A 57 4.89 5.42 -9.55
CA VAL A 57 6.07 5.40 -8.66
C VAL A 57 6.39 6.80 -8.10
N ASP A 58 6.14 7.83 -8.90
CA ASP A 58 6.36 9.23 -8.52
C ASP A 58 5.49 9.69 -7.34
N ALA A 59 4.44 8.94 -6.98
CA ALA A 59 3.65 9.21 -5.78
C ALA A 59 4.50 9.19 -4.49
N PHE A 60 5.61 8.43 -4.44
CA PHE A 60 6.57 8.43 -3.32
C PHE A 60 7.24 9.79 -3.10
N ASN A 61 7.30 10.65 -4.11
CA ASN A 61 7.92 11.97 -4.00
C ASN A 61 6.94 13.06 -3.54
N HIS A 62 5.65 12.74 -3.43
CA HIS A 62 4.57 13.70 -3.23
C HIS A 62 3.92 13.57 -1.85
N GLY A 63 4.66 13.93 -0.81
CA GLY A 63 4.15 13.94 0.56
C GLY A 63 2.88 14.78 0.73
N GLY A 64 1.97 14.31 1.58
CA GLY A 64 0.69 14.99 1.88
C GLY A 64 -0.44 14.72 0.86
N THR A 65 -0.18 13.93 -0.18
CA THR A 65 -1.21 13.47 -1.12
C THR A 65 -1.98 12.25 -0.59
N PRO A 66 -3.20 11.99 -1.07
CA PRO A 66 -3.93 10.75 -0.79
C PRO A 66 -3.14 9.50 -1.20
N GLU A 67 -2.44 9.54 -2.33
CA GLU A 67 -1.58 8.47 -2.80
C GLU A 67 -0.45 8.17 -1.82
N PHE A 68 0.25 9.20 -1.33
CA PHE A 68 1.30 9.02 -0.33
C PHE A 68 0.76 8.52 1.01
N ALA A 69 -0.46 8.93 1.39
CA ALA A 69 -1.15 8.39 2.57
C ALA A 69 -1.52 6.91 2.40
N ALA A 70 -1.92 6.47 1.20
CA ALA A 70 -2.16 5.06 0.88
C ALA A 70 -0.87 4.25 0.89
N ILE A 71 0.22 4.75 0.30
CA ILE A 71 1.57 4.14 0.39
C ILE A 71 1.97 3.95 1.86
N SER A 72 1.78 4.99 2.67
CA SER A 72 2.10 4.95 4.11
C SER A 72 1.27 3.90 4.85
N ALA A 73 0.00 3.71 4.48
CA ALA A 73 -0.86 2.68 5.06
C ALA A 73 -0.38 1.27 4.69
N VAL A 74 0.05 1.04 3.45
CA VAL A 74 0.64 -0.25 3.03
C VAL A 74 1.92 -0.54 3.80
N ALA A 75 2.81 0.45 3.95
CA ALA A 75 4.04 0.28 4.74
C ALA A 75 3.76 -0.05 6.21
N VAL A 76 2.78 0.60 6.83
CA VAL A 76 2.34 0.27 8.20
C VAL A 76 1.76 -1.14 8.25
N ARG A 77 0.94 -1.53 7.26
CA ARG A 77 0.33 -2.86 7.20
C ARG A 77 1.38 -3.96 7.04
N HIS A 78 2.39 -3.74 6.22
CA HIS A 78 3.55 -4.63 6.09
C HIS A 78 4.22 -4.87 7.44
N ASN A 79 4.53 -3.82 8.20
CA ASN A 79 5.16 -3.98 9.52
C ASN A 79 4.29 -4.81 10.48
N VAL A 80 2.98 -4.57 10.50
CA VAL A 80 2.04 -5.35 11.33
C VAL A 80 2.03 -6.83 10.93
N ILE A 81 2.09 -7.13 9.63
CA ILE A 81 2.10 -8.52 9.13
C ILE A 81 3.44 -9.21 9.41
N VAL A 82 4.57 -8.51 9.26
CA VAL A 82 5.91 -9.03 9.62
C VAL A 82 5.99 -9.41 11.10
N GLU A 83 5.27 -8.70 11.97
CA GLU A 83 5.25 -8.93 13.42
C GLU A 83 4.28 -10.04 13.87
N THR A 84 3.54 -10.65 12.94
CA THR A 84 2.57 -11.73 13.20
C THR A 84 3.18 -13.11 13.01
#